data_AF-A0A1P8WLY7-F1
#
_entry.id   AF-A0A1P8WLY7-F1
#
_cell.length_a   1.000
_cell.length_b   1.000
_cell.length_c   1.000
_cell.angle_alpha   90.00
_cell.angle_beta   90.00
_cell.angle_gamma   90.00
#
_symmetry.space_group_name_H-M   'P 1'
#
loop_
_entity.id
_entity.type
_entity.pdbx_description
1 polymer ?
#
loop_
_entity_poly.entity_id
_entity_poly.type
_entity_poly.pdbx_seq_one_letter_code
_entity_poly.pdbx_strand_id
1 'polypeptide(L)'
;MISRFAGFAAAAMFACSLAGCTDGESTPKPPVMGGGHDHGHDHGHGQGHPETLAGAYAQVTALRDTVRDAFKEGDADAAHGPLHDVGHLLEDLQVLADKAELSDEAKATIKTNVDTLFESFGAVDDKMHDPEEGSDYSEVSEKIDAAIAAIGTAAGPLAEGGEHDHGHDDHEDGDHDHDGEHKDDDHDHDEKPSAGEKKE
;
A
#
# COMPACT_ATOMS: atom_id res chain seq x y z
N MET A 1 -18.02 35.07 -35.82
CA MET A 1 -16.80 35.90 -35.88
C MET A 1 -15.63 34.99 -35.56
N ILE A 2 -14.73 34.84 -36.53
CA ILE A 2 -13.57 33.95 -36.46
C ILE A 2 -12.43 34.77 -35.82
N SER A 3 -11.78 34.27 -34.78
CA SER A 3 -10.44 34.74 -34.42
C SER A 3 -9.58 33.57 -33.99
N ARG A 4 -8.67 33.25 -34.91
CA ARG A 4 -7.47 32.45 -34.73
C ARG A 4 -6.46 33.33 -34.00
N PHE A 5 -5.79 32.82 -32.98
CA PHE A 5 -4.48 33.32 -32.62
C PHE A 5 -3.45 32.20 -32.71
N ALA A 6 -2.42 32.51 -33.49
CA ALA A 6 -1.29 31.69 -33.83
C ALA A 6 -0.30 31.65 -32.67
N GLY A 7 0.54 30.61 -32.68
CA GLY A 7 1.48 30.31 -31.60
C GLY A 7 2.69 31.23 -31.52
N PHE A 8 3.49 30.96 -30.50
CA PHE A 8 4.90 31.34 -30.44
C PHE A 8 5.67 30.20 -29.80
N ALA A 9 6.55 29.58 -30.59
CA ALA A 9 7.60 28.70 -30.10
C ALA A 9 8.79 29.55 -29.68
N ALA A 10 9.38 29.27 -28.53
CA ALA A 10 10.69 29.78 -28.13
C ALA A 10 11.49 28.63 -27.52
N ALA A 11 12.45 28.13 -28.29
CA ALA A 11 13.51 27.25 -27.83
C ALA A 11 14.60 28.10 -27.17
N ALA A 12 15.07 27.68 -26.00
CA ALA A 12 16.27 28.22 -25.36
C ALA A 12 17.21 27.08 -25.00
N MET A 13 18.26 26.90 -25.81
CA MET A 13 19.46 26.16 -25.44
C MET A 13 20.23 26.98 -24.40
N PHE A 14 20.48 26.40 -23.23
CA PHE A 14 21.46 26.92 -22.28
C PHE A 14 22.57 25.89 -22.11
N ALA A 15 23.71 26.16 -22.74
CA ALA A 15 24.96 25.44 -22.54
C ALA A 15 25.90 26.32 -21.72
N CYS A 16 26.31 25.85 -20.53
CA CYS A 16 27.43 26.41 -19.78
C CYS A 16 28.34 25.27 -19.33
N SER A 17 29.52 25.19 -19.93
CA SER A 17 30.66 24.39 -19.48
C SER A 17 31.67 25.30 -18.78
N LEU A 18 31.95 25.09 -17.49
CA LEU A 18 33.17 25.49 -16.76
C LEU A 18 33.34 24.46 -15.62
N ALA A 19 34.29 23.53 -15.73
CA ALA A 19 35.69 23.63 -15.27
C ALA A 19 35.89 23.37 -13.76
N GLY A 20 36.21 22.10 -13.44
CA GLY A 20 37.32 21.69 -12.55
C GLY A 20 37.17 21.78 -11.03
N CYS A 21 37.41 20.66 -10.32
CA CYS A 21 38.21 20.60 -9.10
C CYS A 21 38.58 19.14 -8.72
N THR A 22 39.90 18.87 -8.82
CA THR A 22 40.75 18.08 -7.90
C THR A 22 40.24 16.76 -7.30
N ASP A 23 40.76 15.63 -7.80
CA ASP A 23 40.74 14.33 -7.12
C ASP A 23 41.75 14.36 -5.96
N GLY A 24 41.22 14.47 -4.74
CA GLY A 24 41.98 14.41 -3.49
C GLY A 24 42.16 12.98 -3.02
N GLU A 25 43.41 12.54 -3.01
CA GLU A 25 44.06 11.56 -2.13
C GLU A 25 43.16 10.67 -1.24
N SER A 26 43.12 9.38 -1.61
CA SER A 26 42.53 8.29 -0.85
C SER A 26 43.33 8.02 0.43
N THR A 27 42.69 8.20 1.59
CA THR A 27 43.20 7.72 2.88
C THR A 27 42.47 6.42 3.28
N PRO A 28 43.18 5.36 3.69
CA PRO A 28 42.55 4.15 4.20
C PRO A 28 42.04 4.37 5.64
N LYS A 29 40.77 3.99 5.87
CA LYS A 29 40.07 4.06 7.15
C LYS A 29 40.48 2.88 8.07
N PRO A 30 40.99 3.12 9.30
CA PRO A 30 41.18 2.07 10.31
C PRO A 30 39.87 1.80 11.10
N PRO A 31 39.83 0.72 11.91
CA PRO A 31 38.68 -0.18 12.00
C PRO A 31 37.51 0.34 12.84
N VAL A 32 36.32 -0.11 12.41
CA VAL A 32 35.04 -0.04 13.11
C VAL A 32 35.16 -0.66 14.51
N MET A 33 35.11 0.19 15.53
CA MET A 33 34.85 -0.21 16.91
C MET A 33 33.34 -0.26 17.09
N GLY A 34 32.85 -1.42 17.52
CA GLY A 34 31.44 -1.69 17.72
C GLY A 34 30.82 -0.79 18.78
N GLY A 35 29.69 -0.21 18.42
CA GLY A 35 28.66 0.25 19.33
C GLY A 35 27.38 -0.44 18.92
N GLY A 36 27.17 -1.66 19.44
CA GLY A 36 25.87 -2.31 19.39
C GLY A 36 24.90 -1.45 20.20
N HIS A 37 24.16 -0.60 19.50
CA HIS A 37 22.91 -0.07 20.00
C HIS A 37 21.83 -0.84 19.28
N ASP A 38 21.44 -1.94 19.92
CA ASP A 38 20.19 -2.65 19.66
C ASP A 38 19.05 -1.70 20.07
N HIS A 39 18.76 -0.75 19.19
CA HIS A 39 17.54 0.04 19.25
C HIS A 39 16.48 -0.75 18.50
N GLY A 40 15.96 -1.78 19.16
CA GLY A 40 14.61 -2.27 18.88
C GLY A 40 13.63 -1.15 19.17
N HIS A 41 13.49 -0.22 18.23
CA HIS A 41 12.30 0.60 18.16
C HIS A 41 11.17 -0.35 17.74
N ASP A 42 10.42 -0.80 18.73
CA ASP A 42 9.06 -1.27 18.54
C ASP A 42 8.25 -0.08 18.01
N HIS A 43 8.36 0.18 16.71
CA HIS A 43 7.43 1.02 15.97
C HIS A 43 6.16 0.19 15.73
N GLY A 44 5.50 -0.17 16.85
CA GLY A 44 4.24 -0.91 16.86
C GLY A 44 3.08 -0.04 16.41
N HIS A 45 3.07 0.34 15.13
CA HIS A 45 1.86 0.79 14.42
C HIS A 45 1.47 -0.17 13.29
N GLY A 46 2.06 -1.38 13.29
CA GLY A 46 1.74 -2.45 12.36
C GLY A 46 0.32 -2.96 12.54
N GLN A 47 -0.62 -2.34 11.85
CA GLN A 47 -1.76 -3.10 11.33
C GLN A 47 -1.14 -4.24 10.51
N GLY A 48 -1.41 -5.48 10.90
CA GLY A 48 -0.76 -6.64 10.29
C GLY A 48 -0.91 -6.63 8.76
N HIS A 49 0.04 -7.27 8.07
CA HIS A 49 0.03 -7.37 6.62
C HIS A 49 -1.35 -7.84 6.12
N PRO A 50 -2.00 -7.09 5.22
CA PRO A 50 -3.31 -7.44 4.68
C PRO A 50 -3.23 -8.74 3.87
N GLU A 51 -4.25 -9.60 4.01
CA GLU A 51 -4.33 -10.86 3.26
C GLU A 51 -5.09 -10.72 1.93
N THR A 52 -5.82 -9.62 1.75
CA THR A 52 -6.68 -9.38 0.59
C THR A 52 -6.40 -8.01 -0.03
N LEU A 53 -6.57 -7.90 -1.35
CA LEU A 53 -6.40 -6.63 -2.07
C LEU A 53 -7.34 -5.54 -1.52
N ALA A 54 -8.57 -5.91 -1.17
CA ALA A 54 -9.53 -5.00 -0.55
C ALA A 54 -9.07 -4.50 0.82
N GLY A 55 -8.52 -5.40 1.66
CA GLY A 55 -7.96 -5.04 2.96
C GLY A 55 -6.76 -4.11 2.83
N ALA A 56 -5.85 -4.40 1.90
CA ALA A 56 -4.69 -3.54 1.62
C ALA A 56 -5.12 -2.15 1.15
N TYR A 57 -6.08 -2.07 0.22
CA TYR A 57 -6.61 -0.80 -0.27
C TYR A 57 -7.26 0.03 0.84
N ALA A 58 -8.04 -0.62 1.72
CA ALA A 58 -8.66 0.04 2.85
C ALA A 58 -7.62 0.60 3.85
N GLN A 59 -6.57 -0.18 4.16
CA GLN A 59 -5.49 0.28 5.04
C GLN A 59 -4.69 1.43 4.43
N VAL A 60 -4.32 1.37 3.14
CA VAL A 60 -3.65 2.47 2.43
C VAL A 60 -4.50 3.74 2.47
N THR A 61 -5.81 3.62 2.25
CA THR A 61 -6.72 4.77 2.29
C THR A 61 -6.81 5.38 3.68
N ALA A 62 -6.88 4.54 4.72
CA ALA A 62 -6.90 4.99 6.11
C ALA A 62 -5.60 5.70 6.51
N LEU A 63 -4.43 5.17 6.12
CA LEU A 63 -3.17 5.85 6.37
C LEU A 63 -3.04 7.15 5.59
N ARG A 64 -3.51 7.21 4.34
CA ARG A 64 -3.58 8.47 3.59
C ARG A 64 -4.39 9.52 4.33
N ASP A 65 -5.53 9.14 4.90
CA ASP A 65 -6.37 10.05 5.68
C ASP A 65 -5.64 10.53 6.95
N THR A 66 -4.96 9.65 7.67
CA THR A 66 -4.12 10.00 8.83
C THR A 66 -3.02 11.00 8.45
N VAL A 67 -2.28 10.74 7.37
CA VAL A 67 -1.23 11.65 6.87
C VAL A 67 -1.83 13.01 6.50
N ARG A 68 -2.93 13.02 5.73
CA ARG A 68 -3.63 14.25 5.34
C ARG A 68 -4.01 15.09 6.55
N ASP A 69 -4.62 14.45 7.55
CA ASP A 69 -5.18 15.14 8.70
C ASP A 69 -4.07 15.69 9.60
N ALA A 70 -2.97 14.95 9.78
CA ALA A 70 -1.76 15.42 10.47
C ALA A 70 -1.21 16.72 9.84
N PHE A 71 -1.02 16.76 8.51
CA PHE A 71 -0.57 17.98 7.83
C PHE A 71 -1.59 19.12 7.89
N LYS A 72 -2.88 18.81 7.83
CA LYS A 72 -3.95 19.81 7.97
C LYS A 72 -4.02 20.42 9.36
N GLU A 73 -3.71 19.64 10.40
CA GLU A 73 -3.67 20.06 11.79
C GLU A 73 -2.34 20.75 12.16
N GLY A 74 -1.34 20.71 11.27
CA GLY A 74 -0.01 21.27 11.51
C GLY A 74 0.86 20.41 12.41
N ASP A 75 0.51 19.13 12.58
CA ASP A 75 1.23 18.13 13.35
C ASP A 75 1.99 17.18 12.41
N ALA A 76 2.97 17.72 11.68
CA ALA A 76 3.72 16.95 10.69
C ALA A 76 4.46 15.74 11.31
N ASP A 77 4.94 15.87 12.55
CA ASP A 77 5.63 14.77 13.25
C ASP A 77 4.72 13.53 13.41
N ALA A 78 3.41 13.74 13.60
CA ALA A 78 2.43 12.65 13.66
C ALA A 78 2.23 11.92 12.32
N ALA A 79 2.64 12.52 11.19
CA ALA A 79 2.60 11.88 9.88
C ALA A 79 3.78 10.94 9.61
N HIS A 80 4.88 11.03 10.38
CA HIS A 80 6.12 10.29 10.11
C HIS A 80 5.91 8.77 10.11
N GLY A 81 5.40 8.21 11.22
CA GLY A 81 5.08 6.77 11.29
C GLY A 81 4.12 6.31 10.18
N PRO A 82 2.95 6.97 10.01
CA PRO A 82 2.02 6.68 8.91
C PRO A 82 2.62 6.72 7.49
N LEU A 83 3.60 7.60 7.23
CA LEU A 83 4.32 7.65 5.94
C LEU A 83 5.20 6.42 5.72
N HIS A 84 5.83 5.90 6.77
CA HIS A 84 6.61 4.66 6.68
C HIS A 84 5.69 3.46 6.49
N ASP A 85 4.59 3.40 7.25
CA ASP A 85 3.61 2.32 7.19
C ASP A 85 2.92 2.24 5.82
N VAL A 86 2.59 3.39 5.20
CA VAL A 86 1.96 3.39 3.86
C VAL A 86 2.90 2.85 2.80
N GLY A 87 4.21 3.12 2.92
CA GLY A 87 5.23 2.54 2.03
C GLY A 87 5.20 1.01 2.03
N HIS A 88 5.18 0.39 3.21
CA HIS A 88 5.08 -1.08 3.32
C HIS A 88 3.77 -1.64 2.75
N LEU A 89 2.64 -0.98 3.03
CA LEU A 89 1.35 -1.43 2.52
C LEU A 89 1.20 -1.30 1.01
N LEU A 90 1.90 -0.34 0.38
CA LEU A 90 1.94 -0.23 -1.07
C LEU A 90 2.68 -1.41 -1.72
N GLU A 91 3.71 -1.96 -1.07
CA GLU A 91 4.37 -3.20 -1.52
C GLU A 91 3.39 -4.38 -1.46
N ASP A 92 2.67 -4.53 -0.34
CA ASP A 92 1.66 -5.58 -0.18
C ASP A 92 0.53 -5.45 -1.22
N LEU A 93 0.06 -4.21 -1.46
CA LEU A 93 -0.99 -3.94 -2.44
C LEU A 93 -0.59 -4.40 -3.84
N GLN A 94 0.66 -4.16 -4.27
CA GLN A 94 1.18 -4.66 -5.55
C GLN A 94 1.19 -6.19 -5.59
N VAL A 95 1.72 -6.83 -4.55
CA VAL A 95 1.77 -8.30 -4.45
C VAL A 95 0.38 -8.92 -4.50
N LEU A 96 -0.59 -8.31 -3.83
CA LEU A 96 -1.98 -8.77 -3.80
C LEU A 96 -2.69 -8.54 -5.14
N ALA A 97 -2.43 -7.42 -5.81
CA ALA A 97 -2.98 -7.13 -7.14
C ALA A 97 -2.47 -8.14 -8.19
N ASP A 98 -1.20 -8.53 -8.12
CA ASP A 98 -0.62 -9.54 -9.01
C ASP A 98 -1.28 -10.92 -8.83
N LYS A 99 -1.63 -11.27 -7.59
CA LYS A 99 -2.31 -12.52 -7.23
C LYS A 99 -3.81 -12.51 -7.51
N ALA A 100 -4.43 -11.34 -7.58
CA ALA A 100 -5.87 -11.21 -7.78
C ALA A 100 -6.29 -11.63 -9.21
N GLU A 101 -7.53 -12.10 -9.34
CA GLU A 101 -8.17 -12.39 -10.63
C GLU A 101 -8.69 -11.11 -11.28
N LEU A 102 -7.76 -10.23 -11.66
CA LEU A 102 -8.02 -8.98 -12.37
C LEU A 102 -7.53 -9.08 -13.82
N SER A 103 -8.08 -8.24 -14.70
CA SER A 103 -7.55 -8.10 -16.05
C SER A 103 -6.13 -7.53 -16.03
N ASP A 104 -5.34 -7.82 -17.07
CA ASP A 104 -3.97 -7.27 -17.19
C ASP A 104 -3.98 -5.73 -17.19
N GLU A 105 -5.01 -5.11 -17.78
CA GLU A 105 -5.20 -3.66 -17.78
C GLU A 105 -5.48 -3.11 -16.37
N ALA A 106 -6.29 -3.81 -15.57
CA ALA A 106 -6.53 -3.45 -14.18
C ALA A 106 -5.25 -3.58 -13.34
N LYS A 107 -4.50 -4.68 -13.48
CA LYS A 107 -3.22 -4.86 -12.77
C LYS A 107 -2.20 -3.78 -13.13
N ALA A 108 -2.08 -3.46 -14.42
CA ALA A 108 -1.21 -2.38 -14.89
C ALA A 108 -1.63 -1.02 -14.32
N THR A 109 -2.93 -0.73 -14.29
CA THR A 109 -3.47 0.50 -13.71
C THR A 109 -3.15 0.58 -12.21
N ILE A 110 -3.36 -0.50 -11.46
CA ILE A 110 -3.04 -0.53 -10.03
C ILE A 110 -1.53 -0.27 -9.83
N LYS A 111 -0.67 -0.99 -10.56
CA LYS A 111 0.78 -0.85 -10.44
C LYS A 111 1.26 0.58 -10.70
N THR A 112 0.82 1.19 -11.80
CA THR A 112 1.18 2.59 -12.13
C THR A 112 0.75 3.58 -11.05
N ASN A 113 -0.42 3.36 -10.46
CA ASN A 113 -0.90 4.25 -9.40
C ASN A 113 -0.23 3.96 -8.07
N VAL A 114 0.20 2.72 -7.78
CA VAL A 114 1.06 2.45 -6.62
C VAL A 114 2.41 3.13 -6.77
N ASP A 115 3.05 3.06 -7.94
CA ASP A 115 4.32 3.76 -8.18
C ASP A 115 4.16 5.28 -7.98
N THR A 116 3.02 5.83 -8.40
CA THR A 116 2.65 7.23 -8.15
C THR A 116 2.51 7.52 -6.65
N LEU A 117 1.92 6.63 -5.87
CA LEU A 117 1.81 6.79 -4.42
C LEU A 117 3.17 6.69 -3.72
N PHE A 118 4.05 5.77 -4.13
CA PHE A 118 5.42 5.71 -3.62
C PHE A 118 6.18 7.01 -3.87
N GLU A 119 6.14 7.52 -5.10
CA GLU A 119 6.79 8.78 -5.45
C GLU A 119 6.24 9.95 -4.62
N SER A 120 4.91 10.02 -4.47
CA SER A 120 4.27 11.15 -3.81
C SER A 120 4.44 11.13 -2.30
N PHE A 121 4.24 9.99 -1.64
CA PHE A 121 4.48 9.86 -0.20
C PHE A 121 5.97 9.90 0.13
N GLY A 122 6.82 9.31 -0.72
CA GLY A 122 8.28 9.40 -0.57
C GLY A 122 8.77 10.85 -0.62
N ALA A 123 8.28 11.66 -1.56
CA ALA A 123 8.62 13.09 -1.61
C ALA A 123 8.18 13.85 -0.34
N VAL A 124 7.07 13.45 0.29
CA VAL A 124 6.63 14.06 1.56
C VAL A 124 7.52 13.62 2.72
N ASP A 125 7.90 12.34 2.78
CA ASP A 125 8.83 11.82 3.79
C ASP A 125 10.24 12.45 3.64
N ASP A 126 10.74 12.55 2.42
CA ASP A 126 12.01 13.24 2.09
C ASP A 126 11.99 14.68 2.63
N LYS A 127 10.89 15.41 2.44
CA LYS A 127 10.73 16.78 2.96
C LYS A 127 10.80 16.86 4.49
N MET A 128 10.29 15.84 5.17
CA MET A 128 10.33 15.76 6.64
C MET A 128 11.75 15.47 7.15
N HIS A 129 12.54 14.75 6.36
CA HIS A 129 13.92 14.42 6.69
C HIS A 129 14.93 15.49 6.29
N ASP A 130 14.70 16.17 5.16
CA ASP A 130 15.48 17.30 4.68
C ASP A 130 14.55 18.40 4.13
N PRO A 131 14.47 19.59 4.77
CA PRO A 131 13.58 20.64 4.33
C PRO A 131 13.93 21.26 2.98
N GLU A 132 15.12 21.00 2.43
CA GLU A 132 15.52 21.47 1.09
C GLU A 132 15.16 20.48 -0.04
N GLU A 133 14.78 19.25 0.31
CA GLU A 133 14.36 18.21 -0.65
C GLU A 133 12.84 17.90 -0.52
N GLY A 134 12.34 17.01 -1.37
CA GLY A 134 10.96 16.53 -1.30
C GLY A 134 9.89 17.54 -1.74
N SER A 135 8.66 17.33 -1.28
CA SER A 135 7.49 18.16 -1.57
C SER A 135 6.60 18.29 -0.35
N ASP A 136 5.94 19.44 -0.21
CA ASP A 136 4.90 19.59 0.81
C ASP A 136 3.70 18.70 0.47
N TYR A 137 3.02 18.15 1.48
CA TYR A 137 1.84 17.30 1.26
C TYR A 137 0.79 17.99 0.37
N SER A 138 0.60 19.30 0.52
CA SER A 138 -0.33 20.08 -0.30
C SER A 138 0.01 20.07 -1.79
N GLU A 139 1.28 19.95 -2.16
CA GLU A 139 1.72 19.94 -3.56
C GLU A 139 1.39 18.62 -4.27
N VAL A 140 1.30 17.53 -3.52
CA VAL A 140 1.08 16.17 -4.05
C VAL A 140 -0.28 15.57 -3.69
N SER A 141 -1.03 16.20 -2.78
CA SER A 141 -2.32 15.70 -2.27
C SER A 141 -3.33 15.32 -3.36
N GLU A 142 -3.50 16.14 -4.39
CA GLU A 142 -4.41 15.84 -5.50
C GLU A 142 -3.94 14.62 -6.32
N LYS A 143 -2.62 14.45 -6.49
CA LYS A 143 -2.02 13.29 -7.19
C LYS A 143 -2.25 12.01 -6.38
N ILE A 144 -2.08 12.08 -5.06
CA ILE A 144 -2.35 10.97 -4.13
C ILE A 144 -3.83 10.57 -4.20
N ASP A 145 -4.75 11.53 -4.10
CA ASP A 145 -6.18 11.27 -4.12
C ASP A 145 -6.64 10.65 -5.45
N ALA A 146 -6.11 11.17 -6.57
CA ALA A 146 -6.38 10.62 -7.89
C ALA A 146 -5.87 9.19 -8.03
N ALA A 147 -4.68 8.89 -7.53
CA ALA A 147 -4.10 7.55 -7.58
C ALA A 147 -4.89 6.53 -6.74
N ILE A 148 -5.30 6.90 -5.52
CA ILE A 148 -6.18 6.05 -4.69
C ILE A 148 -7.52 5.80 -5.38
N ALA A 149 -8.13 6.82 -5.98
CA ALA A 149 -9.39 6.65 -6.70
C ALA A 149 -9.25 5.74 -7.93
N ALA A 150 -8.14 5.87 -8.68
CA ALA A 150 -7.85 5.02 -9.83
C ALA A 150 -7.61 3.56 -9.45
N ILE A 151 -6.88 3.30 -8.35
CA ILE A 151 -6.71 1.94 -7.80
C ILE A 151 -8.06 1.35 -7.42
N GLY A 152 -8.90 2.09 -6.69
CA GLY A 152 -10.22 1.61 -6.28
C GLY A 152 -11.12 1.30 -7.48
N THR A 153 -11.06 2.12 -8.53
CA THR A 153 -11.81 1.88 -9.78
C THR A 153 -11.30 0.62 -10.51
N ALA A 154 -9.97 0.45 -10.61
CA ALA A 154 -9.36 -0.67 -11.32
C ALA A 154 -9.52 -2.01 -10.58
N ALA A 155 -9.54 -1.99 -9.25
CA ALA A 155 -9.80 -3.16 -8.43
C ALA A 155 -11.27 -3.63 -8.50
N GLY A 156 -12.16 -2.84 -9.12
CA GLY A 156 -13.59 -3.12 -9.22
C GLY A 156 -14.32 -2.92 -7.89
N PRO A 157 -15.58 -3.39 -7.76
CA PRO A 157 -16.21 -3.52 -6.46
C PRO A 157 -15.35 -4.51 -5.66
N LEU A 158 -14.47 -3.98 -4.81
CA LEU A 158 -13.47 -4.68 -4.01
C LEU A 158 -14.07 -5.98 -3.46
N ALA A 159 -13.83 -7.09 -4.17
CA ALA A 159 -14.67 -8.27 -4.16
C ALA A 159 -15.15 -8.68 -2.75
N GLU A 160 -16.38 -8.28 -2.42
CA GLU A 160 -17.26 -9.16 -1.67
C GLU A 160 -17.31 -10.47 -2.46
N GLY A 161 -17.23 -11.60 -1.76
CA GLY A 161 -17.03 -12.91 -2.37
C GLY A 161 -18.02 -13.18 -3.51
N GLY A 162 -17.47 -13.51 -4.67
CA GLY A 162 -18.07 -14.36 -5.69
C GLY A 162 -19.55 -14.12 -6.00
N GLU A 163 -19.85 -13.09 -6.78
CA GLU A 163 -20.96 -13.19 -7.72
C GLU A 163 -20.39 -13.64 -9.06
N HIS A 164 -19.97 -14.90 -9.09
CA HIS A 164 -19.71 -15.60 -10.33
C HIS A 164 -21.08 -15.83 -10.97
N ASP A 165 -21.50 -14.89 -11.83
CA ASP A 165 -22.58 -15.10 -12.80
C ASP A 165 -22.09 -16.15 -13.81
N HIS A 166 -22.06 -17.40 -13.36
CA HIS A 166 -22.18 -18.53 -14.23
C HIS A 166 -23.65 -18.61 -14.60
N GLY A 167 -23.99 -18.00 -15.73
CA GLY A 167 -25.12 -18.44 -16.53
C GLY A 167 -24.98 -19.95 -16.72
N HIS A 168 -25.70 -20.70 -15.89
CA HIS A 168 -25.83 -22.13 -16.03
C HIS A 168 -27.09 -22.34 -16.82
N ASP A 169 -26.88 -22.56 -18.12
CA ASP A 169 -27.83 -23.17 -19.03
C ASP A 169 -28.60 -24.31 -18.34
N ASP A 170 -29.91 -24.21 -18.49
CA ASP A 170 -30.91 -25.26 -18.54
C ASP A 170 -30.39 -26.68 -18.35
N HIS A 171 -30.73 -27.30 -17.21
CA HIS A 171 -31.02 -28.73 -17.21
C HIS A 171 -32.23 -29.04 -16.33
N GLU A 172 -33.26 -29.48 -17.03
CA GLU A 172 -34.54 -29.99 -16.59
C GLU A 172 -34.42 -31.11 -15.54
N ASP A 173 -35.40 -31.08 -14.63
CA ASP A 173 -36.10 -32.19 -13.96
C ASP A 173 -35.32 -33.39 -13.41
N GLY A 174 -35.42 -33.55 -12.09
CA GLY A 174 -35.06 -34.79 -11.42
C GLY A 174 -35.48 -34.81 -9.95
N ASP A 175 -36.79 -34.92 -9.69
CA ASP A 175 -37.32 -35.38 -8.41
C ASP A 175 -36.60 -36.66 -7.97
N HIS A 176 -35.86 -36.60 -6.86
CA HIS A 176 -35.42 -37.80 -6.13
C HIS A 176 -35.66 -37.57 -4.64
N ASP A 177 -36.84 -38.01 -4.20
CA ASP A 177 -37.09 -38.40 -2.83
C ASP A 177 -36.06 -39.44 -2.38
N HIS A 178 -35.37 -39.17 -1.27
CA HIS A 178 -34.77 -40.22 -0.46
C HIS A 178 -35.01 -39.92 1.01
N ASP A 179 -36.13 -40.47 1.47
CA ASP A 179 -36.37 -40.92 2.83
C ASP A 179 -35.28 -41.92 3.26
N GLY A 180 -34.68 -41.66 4.42
CA GLY A 180 -33.59 -42.48 4.93
C GLY A 180 -33.28 -42.18 6.39
N GLU A 181 -34.25 -42.44 7.26
CA GLU A 181 -34.03 -42.56 8.71
C GLU A 181 -32.93 -43.58 9.00
N HIS A 182 -31.84 -43.20 9.68
CA HIS A 182 -31.01 -44.15 10.43
C HIS A 182 -30.25 -43.48 11.59
N LYS A 183 -30.85 -43.62 12.78
CA LYS A 183 -30.29 -44.06 14.08
C LYS A 183 -29.07 -43.33 14.66
N ASP A 184 -29.36 -42.62 15.74
CA ASP A 184 -28.72 -42.67 17.06
C ASP A 184 -27.51 -43.60 17.19
N ASP A 185 -26.34 -43.01 17.42
CA ASP A 185 -25.29 -43.64 18.22
C ASP A 185 -24.62 -42.54 19.07
N ASP A 186 -25.03 -42.51 20.33
CA ASP A 186 -24.37 -41.81 21.42
C ASP A 186 -22.91 -42.31 21.52
N HIS A 187 -21.95 -41.38 21.50
CA HIS A 187 -20.62 -41.62 22.07
C HIS A 187 -20.28 -40.47 23.00
N ASP A 188 -20.61 -40.69 24.26
CA ASP A 188 -19.96 -40.07 25.41
C ASP A 188 -18.43 -40.23 25.30
N HIS A 189 -17.71 -39.12 25.43
CA HIS A 189 -16.36 -39.15 25.97
C HIS A 189 -16.22 -38.04 27.02
N ASP A 190 -16.48 -38.49 28.24
CA ASP A 190 -16.14 -37.95 29.54
C ASP A 190 -14.67 -37.49 29.66
N GLU A 191 -14.48 -36.35 30.35
CA GLU A 191 -13.38 -36.02 31.29
C GLU A 191 -11.91 -36.00 30.79
N LYS A 192 -11.02 -35.05 31.13
CA LYS A 192 -10.93 -34.02 32.19
C LYS A 192 -9.74 -33.06 31.88
N PRO A 193 -9.60 -31.94 32.60
CA PRO A 193 -8.66 -30.85 32.32
C PRO A 193 -7.27 -31.06 32.93
N SER A 194 -6.22 -30.62 32.24
CA SER A 194 -4.88 -30.48 32.82
C SER A 194 -4.74 -29.12 33.51
N ALA A 195 -4.49 -29.19 34.81
CA ALA A 195 -4.33 -28.06 35.72
C ALA A 195 -3.07 -27.25 35.42
N GLY A 196 -3.18 -25.94 35.67
CA GLY A 196 -2.04 -25.03 35.78
C GLY A 196 -1.24 -25.30 37.05
N GLU A 197 0.08 -25.28 36.92
CA GLU A 197 1.01 -25.24 38.04
C GLU A 197 1.56 -23.82 38.17
N LYS A 198 1.18 -23.15 39.26
CA LYS A 198 1.88 -21.97 39.77
C LYS A 198 3.12 -22.46 40.51
N LYS A 199 4.28 -21.84 40.27
CA LYS A 199 5.39 -21.84 41.22
C LYS A 199 5.79 -20.42 41.57
N GLU A 200 5.89 -20.26 42.88
CA GLU A 200 6.37 -19.12 43.65
C GLU A 200 7.85 -18.80 43.41
#